data_AF-A0A2G4SJM4-F1
#
_entry.id   AF-A0A2G4SJM4-F1
#
_cell.length_a   1.000
_cell.length_b   1.000
_cell.length_c   1.000
_cell.angle_alpha   90.00
_cell.angle_beta   90.00
_cell.angle_gamma   90.00
#
_symmetry.space_group_name_H-M   'P 1'
#
loop_
_entity.id
_entity.type
_entity.pdbx_description
1 polymer ?
#
loop_
_entity_poly.entity_id
_entity_poly.type
_entity_poly.pdbx_seq_one_letter_code
_entity_poly.pdbx_strand_id
1 'polypeptide(L)'
;MDWDEEVIPFHLKTLTRIRQYYEKQGNEQLSSPELNPIEQFWAIVKNKVKRSSFEVTEDLATRITEAYNSVPLKHLQAFVQNSVNWKSAYVMSRYEYYSF
;
A
#
# COMPACT_ATOMS: atom_id res chain seq x y z
N MET A 1 -13.51 -20.13 -8.67
CA MET A 1 -12.71 -19.05 -9.29
C MET A 1 -11.46 -19.72 -9.78
N ASP A 2 -11.41 -19.91 -11.08
CA ASP A 2 -10.29 -20.52 -11.80
C ASP A 2 -9.24 -19.41 -11.96
N TRP A 3 -8.06 -19.57 -11.37
CA TRP A 3 -7.00 -18.54 -11.38
C TRP A 3 -6.02 -18.73 -12.54
N ASP A 4 -6.37 -19.56 -13.51
CA ASP A 4 -5.58 -19.81 -14.71
C ASP A 4 -5.82 -18.74 -15.80
N GLU A 5 -5.92 -17.46 -15.41
CA GLU A 5 -5.70 -16.38 -16.37
C GLU A 5 -4.23 -16.41 -16.78
N GLU A 6 -3.98 -16.94 -17.97
CA GLU A 6 -2.66 -17.02 -18.60
C GLU A 6 -1.95 -15.67 -18.49
N VAL A 7 -0.91 -15.60 -17.65
CA VAL A 7 -0.18 -14.35 -17.40
C VAL A 7 0.47 -13.92 -18.71
N ILE A 8 -0.17 -12.95 -19.38
CA ILE A 8 0.20 -12.49 -20.72
C ILE A 8 1.70 -12.07 -20.70
N PRO A 9 2.52 -12.45 -21.70
CA PRO A 9 3.96 -12.15 -21.72
C PRO A 9 4.35 -10.68 -21.48
N PHE A 10 3.44 -9.76 -21.79
CA PHE A 10 3.58 -8.33 -21.48
C PHE A 10 3.66 -8.03 -19.97
N HIS A 11 2.84 -8.70 -19.16
CA HIS A 11 2.86 -8.58 -17.70
C HIS A 11 4.18 -9.13 -17.14
N LEU A 12 4.65 -10.28 -17.64
CA LEU A 12 5.94 -10.85 -17.24
C LEU A 12 7.12 -9.92 -17.55
N LYS A 13 7.12 -9.30 -18.74
CA LYS A 13 8.17 -8.33 -19.12
C LYS A 13 8.15 -7.09 -18.22
N THR A 14 6.95 -6.64 -17.84
CA THR A 14 6.77 -5.50 -16.93
C THR A 14 7.25 -5.82 -15.53
N LEU A 15 6.84 -6.96 -14.97
CA LEU A 15 7.28 -7.44 -13.65
C LEU A 15 8.80 -7.65 -13.60
N THR A 16 9.40 -8.18 -14.68
CA THR A 16 10.85 -8.37 -14.78
C THR A 16 11.59 -7.04 -14.75
N ARG A 17 11.11 -6.02 -15.46
CA ARG A 17 11.70 -4.67 -15.44
C ARG A 17 11.59 -4.00 -14.08
N ILE A 18 10.44 -4.16 -13.42
CA ILE A 18 10.23 -3.65 -12.06
C ILE A 18 11.21 -4.33 -11.10
N ARG A 19 11.34 -5.66 -11.16
CA ARG A 19 12.29 -6.42 -10.33
C ARG A 19 13.73 -5.95 -10.51
N GLN A 20 14.20 -5.84 -11.75
CA GLN A 20 15.56 -5.39 -12.06
C GLN A 20 15.84 -3.95 -11.58
N TYR A 21 14.82 -3.08 -11.61
CA TYR A 21 14.93 -1.73 -11.07
C TYR A 21 15.18 -1.75 -9.55
N TYR A 22 14.42 -2.56 -8.80
CA TYR A 22 14.61 -2.71 -7.36
C TYR A 22 15.96 -3.39 -7.02
N GLU A 23 16.33 -4.46 -7.73
CA GLU A 23 17.64 -5.11 -7.52
C GLU A 23 18.82 -4.15 -7.72
N LYS A 24 18.74 -3.24 -8.70
CA LYS A 24 19.76 -2.20 -8.94
C LYS A 24 19.78 -1.11 -7.88
N GLN A 25 18.69 -0.89 -7.15
CA GLN A 25 18.58 0.16 -6.13
C GLN A 25 19.22 -0.26 -4.79
N GLY A 26 19.74 -1.49 -4.66
CA GLY A 26 20.44 -1.98 -3.48
C GLY A 26 19.58 -2.03 -2.21
N ASN A 27 18.26 -1.92 -2.37
CA ASN A 27 17.30 -1.89 -1.30
C ASN A 27 16.80 -3.30 -1.03
N GLU A 28 17.28 -3.88 0.07
CA GLU A 28 16.53 -4.89 0.83
C GLU A 28 15.13 -4.30 1.07
N GLN A 29 14.15 -4.70 0.26
CA GLN A 29 12.78 -4.23 0.39
C GLN A 29 12.14 -4.93 1.61
N LEU A 30 12.57 -4.55 2.81
CA LEU A 30 11.83 -4.78 4.04
C LEU A 30 10.69 -3.76 4.12
N SER A 31 9.73 -3.86 3.19
CA SER A 31 8.45 -3.18 3.38
C SER A 31 7.57 -4.07 4.23
N SER A 32 7.49 -3.80 5.54
CA SER A 32 6.40 -4.36 6.34
C SER A 32 5.07 -3.87 5.75
N PRO A 33 4.08 -4.75 5.49
CA PRO A 33 2.76 -4.35 4.98
C PRO A 33 2.09 -3.29 5.86
N GLU A 34 2.35 -3.33 7.17
CA GLU A 34 1.83 -2.39 8.17
C GLU A 34 2.33 -0.96 7.96
N LEU A 35 3.41 -0.78 7.20
CA LEU A 35 4.06 0.50 6.95
C LEU A 35 3.92 0.96 5.50
N ASN A 36 3.19 0.19 4.69
CA ASN A 36 2.86 0.58 3.33
C ASN A 36 1.71 1.60 3.37
N PRO A 37 1.92 2.86 2.92
CA PRO A 37 0.89 3.88 2.96
C PRO A 37 -0.41 3.48 2.23
N ILE A 38 -0.32 2.63 1.20
CA ILE A 38 -1.52 2.17 0.49
C ILE A 38 -2.34 1.16 1.30
N GLU A 39 -1.69 0.32 2.10
CA GLU A 39 -2.37 -0.62 3.00
C GLU A 39 -3.04 0.12 4.15
N GLN A 40 -2.35 1.12 4.73
CA GLN A 40 -2.93 2.00 5.75
C GLN A 40 -4.14 2.78 5.21
N PHE A 41 -4.04 3.25 3.97
CA PHE A 41 -5.15 3.90 3.27
C PHE A 41 -6.35 2.96 3.14
N TRP A 42 -6.14 1.76 2.58
CA TRP A 42 -7.22 0.80 2.38
C TRP A 42 -7.83 0.30 3.69
N ALA A 43 -7.07 0.19 4.77
CA ALA A 43 -7.60 -0.13 6.10
C ALA A 43 -8.65 0.90 6.55
N ILE A 44 -8.39 2.19 6.33
CA ILE A 44 -9.31 3.27 6.70
C ILE A 44 -10.52 3.32 5.78
N VAL A 45 -10.32 3.19 4.46
CA VAL A 45 -11.44 3.16 3.49
C VAL A 45 -12.37 1.98 3.81
N LYS A 46 -11.84 0.77 4.02
CA LYS A 46 -12.63 -0.42 4.39
C LYS A 46 -13.46 -0.21 5.65
N ASN A 47 -12.94 0.52 6.63
CA ASN A 47 -13.67 0.84 7.86
C ASN A 47 -14.77 1.90 7.66
N LYS A 48 -14.65 2.74 6.62
CA LYS A 48 -15.61 3.79 6.28
C LYS A 48 -16.69 3.35 5.30
N VAL A 49 -16.48 2.28 4.55
CA VAL A 49 -17.50 1.71 3.65
C VAL A 49 -18.70 1.25 4.48
N LYS A 50 -19.89 1.76 4.14
CA LYS A 50 -21.16 1.37 4.78
C LYS A 50 -21.40 -0.14 4.58
N ARG A 51 -21.78 -0.83 5.66
CA ARG A 51 -22.07 -2.28 5.68
C ARG A 51 -23.57 -2.62 5.58
N SER A 52 -24.43 -1.62 5.47
CA SER A 52 -25.87 -1.80 5.26
C SER A 52 -26.16 -2.41 3.88
N SER A 53 -27.40 -2.83 3.61
CA SER A 53 -27.80 -3.16 2.24
C SER A 53 -27.70 -1.94 1.33
N PHE A 54 -27.45 -2.14 0.03
CA PHE A 54 -27.41 -1.05 -0.94
C PHE A 54 -28.77 -0.37 -1.08
N GLU A 55 -28.75 0.95 -1.27
CA GLU A 55 -29.92 1.68 -1.74
C GLU A 55 -30.14 1.46 -3.25
N VAL A 56 -31.33 1.79 -3.76
CA VAL A 56 -31.70 1.56 -5.17
C VAL A 56 -30.75 2.25 -6.16
N THR A 57 -30.19 3.39 -5.76
CA THR A 57 -29.28 4.21 -6.59
C THR A 57 -27.80 3.97 -6.27
N GLU A 58 -27.50 3.07 -5.34
CA GLU A 58 -26.16 2.86 -4.79
C GLU A 58 -25.62 1.50 -5.22
N ASP A 59 -24.33 1.46 -5.50
CA ASP A 59 -23.59 0.24 -5.79
C ASP A 59 -22.29 0.21 -4.96
N LEU A 60 -21.49 -0.85 -5.13
CA LEU A 60 -20.24 -0.97 -4.40
C LEU A 60 -19.24 0.15 -4.77
N ALA A 61 -19.19 0.55 -6.03
CA ALA A 61 -18.23 1.54 -6.53
C ALA A 61 -18.51 2.94 -5.97
N THR A 62 -19.78 3.34 -5.95
CA THR A 62 -20.26 4.59 -5.34
C THR A 62 -19.98 4.61 -3.84
N ARG A 63 -20.21 3.51 -3.09
CA ARG A 63 -19.82 3.42 -1.67
C ARG A 63 -18.34 3.55 -1.41
N ILE A 64 -17.51 2.88 -2.20
CA ILE A 64 -16.06 2.98 -2.08
C ILE A 64 -15.62 4.41 -2.39
N THR A 65 -16.23 5.06 -3.40
CA THR A 65 -15.94 6.44 -3.78
C THR A 65 -16.33 7.42 -2.67
N GLU A 66 -17.50 7.26 -2.06
CA GLU A 66 -17.90 8.06 -0.89
C GLU A 66 -16.94 7.87 0.29
N ALA A 67 -16.61 6.62 0.62
CA ALA A 67 -15.69 6.30 1.70
C ALA A 67 -14.29 6.88 1.45
N TYR A 68 -13.78 6.75 0.21
CA TYR A 68 -12.55 7.36 -0.29
C TYR A 68 -12.55 8.88 -0.11
N ASN A 69 -13.58 9.57 -0.59
CA ASN A 69 -13.70 11.03 -0.53
C ASN A 69 -13.85 11.54 0.92
N SER A 70 -14.32 10.69 1.83
CA SER A 70 -14.41 11.02 3.26
C SER A 70 -13.08 10.90 4.02
N VAL A 71 -12.00 10.44 3.39
CA VAL A 71 -10.67 10.35 4.02
C VAL A 71 -10.01 11.73 3.98
N PRO A 72 -9.74 12.38 5.13
CA PRO A 72 -9.15 13.71 5.13
C PRO A 72 -7.68 13.67 4.67
N LEU A 73 -7.25 14.70 3.93
CA LEU A 73 -5.87 14.83 3.41
C LEU A 73 -4.78 14.68 4.50
N LYS A 74 -5.05 15.16 5.72
CA LYS A 74 -4.14 15.01 6.86
C LYS A 74 -3.77 13.55 7.17
N HIS A 75 -4.66 12.60 6.91
CA HIS A 75 -4.38 11.18 7.11
C HIS A 75 -3.40 10.67 6.05
N LEU A 76 -3.57 11.10 4.79
CA LEU A 76 -2.64 10.76 3.71
C LEU A 76 -1.23 11.26 4.01
N GLN A 77 -1.12 12.50 4.49
CA GLN A 77 0.16 13.09 4.92
C GLN A 77 0.80 12.30 6.07
N ALA A 78 -0.01 11.87 7.06
CA ALA A 78 0.47 11.07 8.17
C ALA A 78 1.02 9.70 7.73
N PHE A 79 0.41 9.02 6.74
CA PHE A 79 0.91 7.74 6.24
C PHE A 79 2.30 7.87 5.62
N VAL A 80 2.49 8.92 4.81
CA VAL A 80 3.80 9.20 4.20
C VAL A 80 4.84 9.51 5.27
N GLN A 81 4.48 10.35 6.26
CA GLN A 81 5.38 10.71 7.34
C GLN A 81 5.78 9.49 8.20
N ASN A 82 4.83 8.61 8.52
CA ASN A 82 5.10 7.39 9.28
C ASN A 82 6.09 6.47 8.54
N SER A 83 5.97 6.36 7.21
CA SER A 83 6.89 5.59 6.38
C SER A 83 8.32 6.15 6.42
N VAL A 84 8.47 7.49 6.40
CA VAL A 84 9.78 8.16 6.53
C VAL A 84 10.37 7.94 7.92
N ASN A 85 9.59 8.18 8.97
CA ASN A 85 10.04 8.03 10.35
C ASN A 85 10.50 6.59 10.65
N TRP A 86 9.77 5.58 10.14
CA TRP A 86 10.18 4.19 10.27
C TRP A 86 11.53 3.92 9.61
N LYS A 87 11.73 4.39 8.38
CA LYS A 87 13.00 4.21 7.67
C LYS A 87 14.15 4.84 8.44
N SER A 88 13.94 6.05 8.99
CA SER A 88 14.94 6.72 9.83
C SER A 88 15.24 5.90 11.09
N ALA A 89 14.22 5.41 11.80
CA ALA A 89 14.42 4.60 13.01
C ALA A 89 15.13 3.26 12.72
N TYR A 90 14.78 2.58 11.62
CA TYR A 90 15.42 1.34 11.19
C TYR A 90 16.90 1.55 10.82
N VAL A 91 17.21 2.64 10.12
CA VAL A 91 18.59 2.99 9.77
C VAL A 91 19.41 3.26 11.04
N MET A 92 18.85 4.03 11.98
CA MET A 92 19.51 4.33 13.27
C MET A 92 19.75 3.08 14.11
N SER A 93 18.78 2.17 14.22
CA SER A 93 18.96 0.91 14.97
C SER A 93 20.00 -0.01 14.33
N ARG A 94 20.14 0.01 13.00
CA ARG A 94 21.24 -0.71 12.32
C ARG A 94 22.61 -0.14 12.67
N TYR A 95 22.75 1.20 12.69
CA TYR A 95 24.03 1.84 13.06
C TYR A 95 24.43 1.54 14.51
N GLU A 96 23.49 1.54 15.45
CA GLU A 96 23.74 1.15 16.84
C GLU A 96 24.15 -0.32 16.97
N TYR A 97 23.55 -1.22 16.18
CA TYR A 97 23.88 -2.65 16.17
C TYR A 97 25.28 -2.96 15.61
N TYR A 98 25.79 -2.16 14.66
CA TYR A 98 27.12 -2.34 14.06
C TYR A 98 28.24 -1.52 14.72
N SER A 99 27.95 -0.78 15.79
CA SER A 99 28.93 0.06 16.51
C SER A 99 29.56 -0.61 17.74
N PHE A 100 29.50 -1.95 17.85
CA PHE A 100 30.15 -2.75 18.88
C PHE A 100 31.22 -3.67 18.30
#